data_AF-A0A847A803-F1
#
_entry.id   AF-A0A847A803-F1
#
_cell.length_a   1.000
_cell.length_b   1.000
_cell.length_c   1.000
_cell.angle_alpha   90.00
_cell.angle_beta   90.00
_cell.angle_gamma   90.00
#
_symmetry.space_group_name_H-M   'P 1'
#
loop_
_entity.id
_entity.type
_entity.pdbx_description
1 polymer ?
#
loop_
_entity_poly.entity_id
_entity_poly.type
_entity_poly.pdbx_seq_one_letter_code
_entity_poly.pdbx_strand_id
1 'polypeptide(L)'
;MEKKKIPEKILGILGGMGPAASAEFMRLMAERAPVSKDQEHARSYLLSDPGVPDRSSAILGVGEDSTDRLKKNLLTLTEWGADLLAVPCNTAHYFIDRFREELPVPFIHIIEETVKAASEMSPEGAWLLATRGTMDSGLYQRSAKGTGYSFYEPVMDVQHQVQESINLV
;
A
#
# COMPACT_ATOMS: atom_id res chain seq x y z
N MET A 1 26.53 6.20 24.91
CA MET A 1 25.68 6.29 23.70
C MET A 1 25.31 4.86 23.30
N GLU A 2 24.03 4.50 23.35
CA GLU A 2 23.59 3.21 22.80
C GLU A 2 23.91 3.17 21.30
N LYS A 3 24.50 2.07 20.83
CA LYS A 3 24.68 1.84 19.39
C LYS A 3 23.29 1.67 18.79
N LYS A 4 22.83 2.64 17.98
CA LYS A 4 21.60 2.49 17.19
C LYS A 4 21.74 1.24 16.31
N LYS A 5 20.76 0.34 16.40
CA LYS A 5 20.73 -0.90 15.62
C LYS A 5 20.35 -0.54 14.18
N ILE A 6 21.27 -0.75 13.25
CA ILE A 6 21.01 -0.59 11.82
C ILE A 6 20.03 -1.70 11.38
N PRO A 7 18.96 -1.40 10.62
CA PRO A 7 18.06 -2.43 10.13
C PRO A 7 18.81 -3.44 9.24
N GLU A 8 18.76 -4.71 9.63
CA GLU A 8 19.43 -5.80 8.89
C GLU A 8 18.63 -6.22 7.65
N LYS A 9 17.30 -6.17 7.74
CA LYS A 9 16.37 -6.55 6.66
C LYS A 9 16.35 -5.54 5.52
N ILE A 10 16.21 -6.05 4.30
CA ILE A 10 16.01 -5.27 3.09
C ILE A 10 14.51 -5.18 2.77
N LEU A 11 14.01 -3.96 2.58
CA LEU A 11 12.61 -3.72 2.21
C LEU A 11 12.45 -3.63 0.68
N GLY A 12 11.69 -4.55 0.10
CA GLY A 12 11.25 -4.49 -1.29
C GLY A 12 9.94 -3.72 -1.41
N ILE A 13 9.90 -2.73 -2.30
CA ILE A 13 8.77 -1.82 -2.50
C ILE A 13 8.33 -1.96 -3.94
N LEU A 14 7.11 -2.46 -4.14
CA LEU A 14 6.49 -2.48 -5.46
C LEU A 14 5.64 -1.22 -5.64
N GLY A 15 6.17 -0.27 -6.41
CA GLY A 15 5.54 1.00 -6.73
C GLY A 15 5.05 1.08 -8.18
N GLY A 16 4.91 2.30 -8.69
CA GLY A 16 4.42 2.61 -10.04
C GLY A 16 2.90 2.83 -10.12
N MET A 17 2.18 2.78 -9.00
CA MET A 17 0.71 2.75 -8.96
C MET A 17 0.06 3.86 -8.11
N GLY A 18 0.48 5.12 -8.20
CA GLY A 18 1.28 5.74 -9.26
C GLY A 18 2.77 5.97 -8.92
N PRO A 19 3.58 6.42 -9.90
CA PRO A 19 4.97 6.81 -9.66
C PRO A 19 5.13 7.91 -8.61
N ALA A 20 4.25 8.92 -8.61
CA ALA A 20 4.27 10.00 -7.63
C ALA A 20 4.08 9.48 -6.19
N ALA A 21 3.11 8.59 -5.98
CA ALA A 21 2.90 7.94 -4.68
C ALA A 21 4.11 7.10 -4.24
N SER A 22 4.82 6.49 -5.19
CA SER A 22 6.02 5.70 -4.90
C SER A 22 7.19 6.59 -4.45
N ALA A 23 7.38 7.74 -5.12
CA ALA A 23 8.37 8.74 -4.71
C ALA A 23 8.04 9.32 -3.34
N GLU A 24 6.76 9.63 -3.08
CA GLU A 24 6.32 10.15 -1.79
C GLU A 24 6.51 9.14 -0.66
N PHE A 25 6.23 7.86 -0.91
CA PHE A 25 6.50 6.80 0.06
C PHE A 25 7.97 6.73 0.45
N MET A 26 8.88 6.80 -0.54
CA MET A 26 10.32 6.83 -0.29
C MET A 26 10.74 8.07 0.51
N ARG A 27 10.19 9.24 0.15
CA ARG A 27 10.46 10.50 0.86
C ARG A 27 10.03 10.43 2.32
N LEU A 28 8.79 9.98 2.59
CA LEU A 28 8.26 9.83 3.94
C LEU A 28 9.02 8.79 4.75
N MET A 29 9.44 7.68 4.13
CA MET A 29 10.25 6.65 4.80
C MET A 29 11.59 7.21 5.26
N ALA A 30 12.27 7.98 4.40
CA ALA A 30 13.53 8.62 4.76
C ALA A 30 13.31 9.67 5.85
N GLU A 31 12.32 10.55 5.70
CA GLU A 31 12.05 11.64 6.66
C GLU A 31 11.65 11.13 8.05
N ARG A 32 10.87 10.05 8.12
CA ARG A 32 10.34 9.50 9.38
C ARG A 32 11.26 8.47 10.04
N ALA A 33 12.36 8.08 9.40
CA ALA A 33 13.30 7.15 9.99
C ALA A 33 13.95 7.79 11.25
N PRO A 34 13.98 7.10 12.41
CA PRO A 34 14.53 7.65 13.66
C PRO A 34 16.07 7.63 13.70
N VAL A 35 16.70 8.15 12.64
CA VAL A 35 18.12 8.02 12.34
C VAL A 35 18.77 9.40 12.22
N SER A 36 20.09 9.44 12.31
CA SER A 36 20.87 10.68 12.35
C SER A 36 21.82 10.86 11.17
N LYS A 37 21.97 9.85 10.32
CA LYS A 37 22.84 9.85 9.14
C LYS A 37 22.42 8.77 8.15
N ASP A 38 22.85 8.93 6.91
CA ASP A 38 22.46 8.07 5.78
C ASP A 38 22.68 6.57 6.03
N GLN A 39 23.80 6.18 6.65
CA GLN A 39 24.17 4.77 6.84
C GLN A 39 23.31 4.04 7.88
N GLU A 40 22.44 4.76 8.59
CA GLU A 40 21.52 4.19 9.58
C GLU A 40 20.15 3.87 8.96
N HIS A 41 19.85 4.34 7.75
CA HIS A 41 18.61 4.01 7.05
C HIS A 41 18.55 2.52 6.67
N ALA A 42 17.34 1.99 6.57
CA ALA A 42 17.11 0.67 6.03
C ALA A 42 17.52 0.61 4.56
N ARG A 43 18.09 -0.52 4.14
CA ARG A 43 18.27 -0.82 2.71
C ARG A 43 16.90 -1.10 2.10
N SER A 44 16.64 -0.54 0.93
CA SER A 44 15.38 -0.72 0.22
C SER A 44 15.57 -0.84 -1.28
N TYR A 45 14.77 -1.67 -1.92
CA TYR A 45 14.64 -1.74 -3.36
C TYR A 45 13.28 -1.23 -3.80
N LEU A 46 13.26 -0.31 -4.76
CA LEU A 46 12.02 0.15 -5.38
C LEU A 46 11.95 -0.39 -6.80
N LEU A 47 10.96 -1.25 -7.06
CA LEU A 47 10.53 -1.58 -8.41
C LEU A 47 9.31 -0.72 -8.72
N SER A 48 9.52 0.39 -9.42
CA SER A 48 8.44 1.27 -9.87
C SER A 48 7.97 0.86 -11.26
N ASP A 49 6.85 0.15 -11.34
CA ASP A 49 6.31 -0.35 -12.60
C ASP A 49 4.96 0.31 -12.96
N PRO A 50 4.96 1.42 -13.71
CA PRO A 50 3.73 2.08 -14.15
C PRO A 50 2.98 1.31 -15.24
N GLY A 51 3.55 0.21 -15.76
CA GLY A 51 2.85 -0.64 -16.72
C GLY A 51 1.83 -1.59 -16.09
N VAL A 52 1.76 -1.69 -14.76
CA VAL A 52 0.68 -2.46 -14.11
C VAL A 52 -0.67 -1.90 -14.58
N PRO A 53 -1.58 -2.73 -15.12
CA PRO A 53 -2.89 -2.28 -15.59
C PRO A 53 -3.63 -1.45 -14.54
N ASP A 54 -4.59 -0.63 -14.95
CA ASP A 54 -5.35 0.16 -14.01
C ASP A 54 -6.20 -0.75 -13.09
N ARG A 55 -5.95 -0.67 -11.78
CA ARG A 55 -6.58 -1.55 -10.79
C ARG A 55 -8.07 -1.26 -10.64
N SER A 56 -8.49 0.00 -10.77
CA SER A 56 -9.88 0.40 -10.54
C SER A 56 -10.78 -0.15 -11.64
N SER A 57 -10.40 0.00 -12.91
CA SER A 57 -11.10 -0.56 -14.06
C SER A 57 -11.13 -2.09 -14.02
N ALA A 58 -10.05 -2.74 -13.61
CA ALA A 58 -10.00 -4.19 -13.45
C ALA A 58 -10.94 -4.70 -12.35
N ILE A 59 -11.04 -4.01 -11.21
CA ILE A 59 -12.02 -4.31 -10.14
C ILE A 59 -13.46 -4.20 -10.66
N LEU A 60 -13.73 -3.22 -11.53
CA LEU A 60 -15.04 -3.01 -12.16
C LEU A 60 -15.32 -3.98 -13.32
N GLY A 61 -14.40 -4.90 -13.65
CA GLY A 61 -14.57 -5.89 -14.71
C GLY A 61 -14.46 -5.33 -16.14
N VAL A 62 -13.95 -4.11 -16.30
CA VAL A 62 -13.79 -3.45 -17.61
C VAL A 62 -12.34 -3.28 -18.04
N GLY A 63 -11.39 -3.56 -17.13
CA GLY A 63 -9.94 -3.47 -17.35
C GLY A 63 -9.24 -4.83 -17.33
N GLU A 64 -7.96 -4.82 -17.71
CA GLU A 64 -7.08 -5.99 -17.66
C GLU A 64 -6.72 -6.36 -16.20
N ASP A 65 -6.79 -7.65 -15.87
CA ASP A 65 -6.46 -8.14 -14.54
C ASP A 65 -4.97 -7.89 -14.19
N SER A 66 -4.72 -7.30 -13.02
CA SER A 66 -3.37 -6.92 -12.59
C SER A 66 -2.60 -8.02 -11.86
N THR A 67 -3.23 -9.17 -11.55
CA THR A 67 -2.71 -10.20 -10.62
C THR A 67 -1.35 -10.72 -11.06
N ASP A 68 -1.22 -11.17 -12.30
CA ASP A 68 0.01 -11.83 -12.78
C ASP A 68 1.20 -10.88 -12.78
N ARG A 69 0.98 -9.63 -13.20
CA ARG A 69 2.03 -8.62 -13.21
C ARG A 69 2.45 -8.18 -11.81
N LEU A 70 1.49 -8.01 -10.91
CA LEU A 70 1.78 -7.72 -9.49
C LEU A 70 2.58 -8.87 -8.84
N LYS A 71 2.15 -10.12 -9.06
CA LYS A 71 2.83 -11.30 -8.53
C LYS A 71 4.26 -11.40 -9.06
N LYS A 72 4.44 -11.27 -10.38
CA LYS A 72 5.76 -11.27 -11.01
C LYS A 72 6.68 -10.22 -10.39
N ASN A 73 6.20 -8.98 -10.26
CA ASN A 73 7.01 -7.89 -9.73
C ASN A 73 7.40 -8.07 -8.25
N LEU A 74 6.50 -8.61 -7.43
CA LEU A 74 6.82 -8.95 -6.04
C LEU A 74 7.84 -10.08 -5.94
N LEU A 75 7.73 -11.10 -6.79
CA LEU A 75 8.73 -12.17 -6.88
C LEU A 75 10.08 -11.64 -7.35
N THR A 76 10.12 -10.73 -8.33
CA THR A 76 11.36 -10.07 -8.75
C THR A 76 12.04 -9.31 -7.60
N LEU A 77 11.28 -8.62 -6.75
CA LEU A 77 11.85 -7.98 -5.55
C LEU A 77 12.46 -9.01 -4.58
N THR A 78 11.84 -10.20 -4.45
CA THR A 78 12.41 -11.28 -3.64
C THR A 78 13.69 -11.84 -4.25
N GLU A 79 13.76 -11.96 -5.58
CA GLU A 79 14.96 -12.38 -6.32
C GLU A 79 16.11 -11.37 -6.18
N TRP A 80 15.80 -10.08 -6.04
CA TRP A 80 16.79 -9.05 -5.73
C TRP A 80 17.33 -9.14 -4.29
N GLY A 81 16.68 -9.93 -3.43
CA GLY A 81 17.07 -10.14 -2.04
C GLY A 81 16.28 -9.32 -1.01
N ALA A 82 15.06 -8.89 -1.33
CA ALA A 82 14.17 -8.29 -0.32
C ALA A 82 13.76 -9.33 0.73
N ASP A 83 13.86 -8.96 2.01
CA ASP A 83 13.45 -9.77 3.17
C ASP A 83 12.01 -9.49 3.62
N LEU A 84 11.41 -8.42 3.10
CA LEU A 84 10.10 -7.90 3.46
C LEU A 84 9.54 -7.14 2.27
N LEU A 85 8.24 -7.22 2.03
CA LEU A 85 7.59 -6.57 0.89
C LEU A 85 6.54 -5.55 1.33
N ALA A 86 6.41 -4.44 0.60
CA ALA A 86 5.36 -3.44 0.77
C ALA A 86 4.91 -2.86 -0.58
N VAL A 87 3.65 -2.43 -0.66
CA VAL A 87 3.06 -1.83 -1.85
C VAL A 87 2.32 -0.53 -1.45
N PRO A 88 2.79 0.66 -1.85
CA PRO A 88 2.08 1.92 -1.56
C PRO A 88 0.92 2.16 -2.54
N CYS A 89 -0.02 1.20 -2.64
CA CYS A 89 -1.21 1.31 -3.49
C CYS A 89 -2.39 0.51 -2.90
N ASN A 90 -3.45 1.19 -2.46
CA ASN A 90 -4.61 0.55 -1.84
C ASN A 90 -5.29 -0.46 -2.77
N THR A 91 -5.64 -0.05 -4.00
CA THR A 91 -6.38 -0.90 -4.95
C THR A 91 -5.60 -2.14 -5.39
N ALA A 92 -4.26 -2.11 -5.36
CA ALA A 92 -3.45 -3.28 -5.70
C ALA A 92 -3.69 -4.46 -4.74
N HIS A 93 -4.04 -4.17 -3.48
CA HIS A 93 -4.25 -5.20 -2.45
C HIS A 93 -5.44 -6.11 -2.75
N TYR A 94 -6.44 -5.63 -3.51
CA TYR A 94 -7.53 -6.46 -4.00
C TYR A 94 -7.04 -7.69 -4.79
N PHE A 95 -5.98 -7.51 -5.58
CA PHE A 95 -5.39 -8.58 -6.38
C PHE A 95 -4.32 -9.35 -5.60
N ILE A 96 -3.53 -8.66 -4.79
CA ILE A 96 -2.46 -9.27 -3.98
C ILE A 96 -3.03 -10.29 -2.99
N ASP A 97 -4.20 -10.03 -2.40
CA ASP A 97 -4.87 -10.95 -1.48
C ASP A 97 -5.14 -12.34 -2.08
N ARG A 98 -5.17 -12.47 -3.41
CA ARG A 98 -5.35 -13.75 -4.10
C ARG A 98 -4.13 -14.67 -4.02
N PHE A 99 -2.93 -14.11 -3.80
CA PHE A 99 -1.67 -14.86 -3.87
C PHE A 99 -0.65 -14.49 -2.79
N ARG A 100 -0.95 -13.54 -1.88
CA ARG A 100 0.03 -13.06 -0.89
C ARG A 100 0.62 -14.15 -0.01
N GLU A 101 -0.15 -15.19 0.29
CA GLU A 101 0.27 -16.34 1.08
C GLU A 101 1.30 -17.23 0.35
N GLU A 102 1.46 -17.04 -0.97
CA GLU A 102 2.45 -17.72 -1.79
C GLU A 102 3.79 -16.95 -1.86
N LEU A 103 3.86 -15.73 -1.30
CA LEU A 103 5.09 -14.94 -1.33
C LEU A 103 6.14 -15.56 -0.39
N PRO A 104 7.41 -15.67 -0.82
CA PRO A 104 8.45 -16.37 -0.06
C PRO A 104 8.95 -15.55 1.15
N VAL A 105 8.59 -14.28 1.23
CA VAL A 105 8.94 -13.38 2.34
C VAL A 105 7.70 -12.66 2.84
N PRO A 106 7.69 -12.17 4.10
CA PRO A 106 6.52 -11.50 4.65
C PRO A 106 6.11 -10.27 3.83
N PHE A 107 4.81 -10.01 3.80
CA PHE A 107 4.21 -8.88 3.10
C PHE A 107 3.49 -7.97 4.09
N ILE A 108 3.82 -6.68 4.09
CA ILE A 108 3.13 -5.67 4.88
C ILE A 108 1.90 -5.20 4.10
N HIS A 109 0.72 -5.52 4.63
CA HIS A 109 -0.55 -5.17 4.01
C HIS A 109 -1.00 -3.77 4.43
N ILE A 110 -1.01 -2.81 3.48
CA ILE A 110 -1.26 -1.38 3.80
C ILE A 110 -2.62 -1.16 4.50
N ILE A 111 -3.64 -1.92 4.10
CA ILE A 111 -5.00 -1.77 4.63
C ILE A 111 -5.04 -2.26 6.09
N GLU A 112 -4.36 -3.36 6.41
CA GLU A 112 -4.41 -3.96 7.75
C GLU A 112 -3.67 -3.05 8.74
N GLU A 113 -2.48 -2.56 8.36
CA GLU A 113 -1.71 -1.61 9.17
C GLU A 113 -2.45 -0.27 9.32
N THR A 114 -3.14 0.19 8.28
CA THR A 114 -3.93 1.43 8.35
C THR A 114 -5.13 1.28 9.28
N VAL A 115 -5.88 0.18 9.21
CA VAL A 115 -7.01 -0.10 10.13
C VAL A 115 -6.52 -0.14 11.57
N LYS A 116 -5.41 -0.84 11.82
CA LYS A 116 -4.82 -0.92 13.16
C LYS A 116 -4.45 0.47 13.68
N ALA A 117 -3.65 1.23 12.93
CA ALA A 117 -3.23 2.57 13.32
C ALA A 117 -4.41 3.53 13.52
N ALA A 118 -5.41 3.49 12.63
CA ALA A 118 -6.61 4.32 12.75
C ALA A 118 -7.42 3.98 14.01
N SER A 119 -7.54 2.69 14.35
CA SER A 119 -8.25 2.25 15.56
C SER A 119 -7.57 2.68 16.85
N GLU A 120 -6.24 2.73 16.86
CA GLU A 120 -5.45 3.23 18.01
C GLU A 120 -5.55 4.77 18.13
N MET A 121 -5.56 5.48 17.00
CA MET A 121 -5.59 6.94 16.98
C MET A 121 -6.99 7.54 17.20
N SER A 122 -8.03 6.90 16.65
CA SER A 122 -9.42 7.38 16.70
C SER A 122 -10.36 6.19 16.89
N PRO A 123 -10.52 5.68 18.13
CA PRO A 123 -11.28 4.45 18.40
C PRO A 123 -12.75 4.49 17.98
N GLU A 124 -13.35 5.69 17.92
CA GLU A 124 -14.76 5.90 17.54
C GLU A 124 -15.02 5.68 16.03
N GLY A 125 -13.97 5.68 15.20
CA GLY A 125 -14.05 5.54 13.75
C GLY A 125 -13.29 6.61 12.99
N ALA A 126 -13.23 6.47 11.67
CA ALA A 126 -12.54 7.40 10.78
C ALA A 126 -13.28 7.59 9.44
N TRP A 127 -13.09 8.75 8.81
CA TRP A 127 -13.56 8.97 7.44
C TRP A 127 -12.61 8.32 6.43
N LEU A 128 -13.18 7.57 5.48
CA LEU A 128 -12.43 6.92 4.41
C LEU A 128 -12.52 7.75 3.13
N LEU A 129 -11.39 8.31 2.72
CA LEU A 129 -11.22 8.95 1.41
C LEU A 129 -10.33 8.04 0.56
N ALA A 130 -10.90 7.50 -0.52
CA ALA A 130 -10.17 6.58 -1.39
C ALA A 130 -10.69 6.66 -2.83
N THR A 131 -9.98 6.00 -3.75
CA THR A 131 -10.49 5.81 -5.11
C THR A 131 -11.80 5.04 -5.09
N ARG A 132 -12.59 5.21 -6.15
CA ARG A 132 -13.82 4.45 -6.32
C ARG A 132 -13.58 2.93 -6.29
N GLY A 133 -12.49 2.46 -6.90
CA GLY A 133 -12.10 1.05 -6.84
C GLY A 133 -11.85 0.55 -5.42
N THR A 134 -11.23 1.35 -4.55
CA THR A 134 -11.03 0.99 -3.14
C THR A 134 -12.36 0.96 -2.37
N MET A 135 -13.23 1.94 -2.60
CA MET A 135 -14.55 1.99 -1.96
C MET A 135 -15.43 0.80 -2.38
N ASP A 136 -15.62 0.61 -3.68
CA ASP A 136 -16.49 -0.42 -4.24
C ASP A 136 -15.97 -1.84 -3.95
N SER A 137 -14.64 -2.01 -3.86
CA SER A 137 -14.05 -3.29 -3.50
C SER A 137 -14.23 -3.63 -2.03
N GLY A 138 -14.63 -2.72 -1.14
CA GLY A 138 -14.88 -2.98 0.28
C GLY A 138 -13.65 -3.45 1.07
N LEU A 139 -12.43 -3.12 0.62
CA LEU A 139 -11.17 -3.62 1.21
C LEU A 139 -11.03 -3.23 2.69
N TYR A 140 -11.24 -1.94 3.00
CA TYR A 140 -11.12 -1.41 4.35
C TYR A 140 -12.20 -1.98 5.28
N GLN A 141 -13.44 -2.06 4.81
CA GLN A 141 -14.58 -2.58 5.54
C GLN A 141 -14.38 -4.07 5.88
N ARG A 142 -13.86 -4.87 4.94
CA ARG A 142 -13.52 -6.28 5.22
C ARG A 142 -12.42 -6.41 6.27
N SER A 143 -11.36 -5.62 6.16
CA SER A 143 -10.25 -5.65 7.13
C SER A 143 -10.69 -5.21 8.52
N ALA A 144 -11.57 -4.21 8.62
CA ALA A 144 -12.11 -3.70 9.88
C ALA A 144 -13.21 -4.58 10.53
N LYS A 145 -13.83 -5.49 9.76
CA LYS A 145 -14.97 -6.29 10.24
C LYS A 145 -14.65 -7.09 11.52
N GLY A 146 -13.42 -7.58 11.67
CA GLY A 146 -12.97 -8.35 12.83
C GLY A 146 -12.66 -7.50 14.08
N THR A 147 -12.46 -6.19 13.93
CA THR A 147 -12.08 -5.28 15.02
C THR A 147 -13.25 -4.45 15.54
N GLY A 148 -14.39 -4.46 14.83
CA GLY A 148 -15.54 -3.59 15.13
C GLY A 148 -15.30 -2.12 14.74
N TYR A 149 -14.21 -1.83 14.03
CA TYR A 149 -13.84 -0.47 13.65
C TYR A 149 -14.74 0.05 12.53
N SER A 150 -15.18 1.31 12.64
CA SER A 150 -16.11 1.93 11.69
C SER A 150 -15.42 2.92 10.76
N PHE A 151 -15.68 2.75 9.46
CA PHE A 151 -15.35 3.76 8.46
C PHE A 151 -16.60 4.51 8.02
N TYR A 152 -16.51 5.83 8.01
CA TYR A 152 -17.53 6.72 7.46
C TYR A 152 -17.18 7.06 6.01
N GLU A 153 -18.16 6.97 5.12
CA GLU A 153 -17.96 7.19 3.69
C GLU A 153 -18.57 8.53 3.27
N PRO A 154 -17.87 9.32 2.43
CA PRO A 154 -18.42 10.56 1.91
C PRO A 154 -19.67 10.30 1.07
N VAL A 155 -20.59 11.28 1.07
CA VAL A 155 -21.70 11.28 0.12
C VAL A 155 -21.17 11.34 -1.33
N MET A 156 -21.97 10.85 -2.27
CA MET A 156 -21.53 10.63 -3.66
C MET A 156 -20.92 11.86 -4.34
N ASP A 157 -21.47 13.06 -4.12
CA ASP A 157 -20.93 14.29 -4.73
C ASP A 157 -19.52 14.62 -4.21
N VAL A 158 -19.27 14.38 -2.92
CA VAL A 158 -17.94 14.55 -2.32
C VAL A 158 -17.00 13.46 -2.80
N GLN A 159 -17.48 12.21 -2.91
CA GLN A 159 -16.67 11.11 -3.46
C GLN A 159 -16.24 11.38 -4.91
N HIS A 160 -17.06 12.09 -5.70
CA HIS A 160 -16.68 12.52 -7.04
C HIS A 160 -15.51 13.51 -7.00
N GLN A 161 -15.59 14.54 -6.15
CA GLN A 161 -14.50 15.52 -5.97
C GLN A 161 -13.20 14.87 -5.48
N VAL A 162 -13.30 13.88 -4.60
CA VAL A 162 -12.16 13.07 -4.14
C VAL A 162 -11.53 12.33 -5.33
N GLN A 163 -12.34 11.68 -6.17
CA GLN A 163 -11.83 10.96 -7.34
C GLN A 163 -11.18 11.90 -8.35
N GLU A 164 -11.76 13.07 -8.60
CA GLU A 164 -11.16 14.11 -9.46
C GLU A 164 -9.80 14.53 -8.92
N SER A 165 -9.70 14.78 -7.61
CA SER A 165 -8.45 15.17 -6.95
C SER A 165 -7.37 14.10 -7.08
N ILE A 166 -7.74 12.83 -6.92
CA ILE A 166 -6.81 11.71 -7.06
C ILE A 166 -6.32 11.58 -8.51
N ASN A 167 -7.15 11.88 -9.51
CA ASN A 167 -6.76 11.79 -10.92
C ASN A 167 -5.78 12.89 -11.36
N LEU A 168 -5.57 13.93 -10.55
CA LEU A 168 -4.63 15.03 -10.84
C LEU A 168 -3.17 14.70 -10.51
N VAL A 169 -2.89 13.53 -9.93
CA VAL A 169 -1.58 13.11 -9.40
C VAL A 169 -1.11 11.80 -10.02
#